data_AF-A0A290ZEK5-F1
#
_entry.id   AF-A0A290ZEK5-F1
#
_cell.length_a   1.000
_cell.length_b   1.000
_cell.length_c   1.000
_cell.angle_alpha   90.00
_cell.angle_beta   90.00
_cell.angle_gamma   90.00
#
_symmetry.space_group_name_H-M   'P 1'
#
loop_
_entity.id
_entity.type
_entity.pdbx_description
1 polymer ?
#
loop_
_entity_poly.entity_id
_entity_poly.type
_entity_poly.pdbx_seq_one_letter_code
_entity_poly.pdbx_strand_id
1 'polypeptide(L)'
;MIIWRKAPDYLNPENALFRREGTPPEQVFAEGFRPGGDEFGLDHHVMLGQVGRSAFVSFSLGVENPLLQRPDERAATVVRDSRSWVKVEYLYQVFHPNGLHVDATWHERGLPPLPAEQRGQLLIPGGVPGALVKEAIPLLLAYRLDEYGYLYLHSKTFKDTIPNEAFAPDEVEWVGSTGAQK
;
A
#
# COMPACT_ATOMS: atom_id res chain seq x y z
N MET A 1 6.13 -2.50 -17.60
CA MET A 1 4.82 -2.02 -18.08
C MET A 1 4.17 -0.98 -17.15
N ILE A 2 3.92 0.24 -17.65
CA ILE A 2 3.05 1.24 -16.98
C ILE A 2 1.60 0.97 -17.37
N ILE A 3 0.71 0.96 -16.38
CA ILE A 3 -0.75 0.83 -16.57
C ILE A 3 -1.37 2.21 -16.41
N TRP A 4 -2.15 2.60 -17.42
CA TRP A 4 -2.99 3.78 -17.41
C TRP A 4 -4.43 3.35 -17.58
N ARG A 5 -5.32 3.84 -16.71
CA ARG A 5 -6.76 3.59 -16.77
C ARG A 5 -7.46 4.94 -16.80
N LYS A 6 -8.44 5.07 -17.69
CA LYS A 6 -9.24 6.29 -17.78
C LYS A 6 -10.32 6.28 -16.71
N ALA A 7 -10.78 7.45 -16.30
CA ALA A 7 -12.05 7.57 -15.60
C ALA A 7 -13.21 7.24 -16.58
N PRO A 8 -14.29 6.58 -16.12
CA PRO A 8 -14.50 6.08 -14.75
C PRO A 8 -13.93 4.67 -14.52
N ASP A 9 -13.39 3.99 -15.54
CA ASP A 9 -13.01 2.56 -15.48
C ASP A 9 -12.12 2.21 -14.27
N TYR A 10 -11.19 3.08 -13.89
CA TYR A 10 -10.29 2.81 -12.77
C TYR A 10 -11.01 2.76 -11.40
N LEU A 11 -12.24 3.26 -11.29
CA LEU A 11 -13.05 3.24 -10.07
C LEU A 11 -13.84 1.94 -9.89
N ASN A 12 -13.80 1.04 -10.88
CA ASN A 12 -14.48 -0.24 -10.73
C ASN A 12 -13.87 -1.05 -9.56
N PRO A 13 -14.67 -1.80 -8.77
CA PRO A 13 -14.18 -2.51 -7.59
C PRO A 13 -13.01 -3.47 -7.85
N GLU A 14 -12.93 -4.10 -9.02
CA GLU A 14 -11.82 -4.97 -9.43
C GLU A 14 -10.48 -4.24 -9.62
N ASN A 15 -10.52 -2.91 -9.67
CA ASN A 15 -9.36 -2.04 -9.84
C ASN A 15 -8.86 -1.45 -8.51
N ALA A 16 -9.49 -1.83 -7.40
CA ALA A 16 -9.09 -1.42 -6.07
C ALA A 16 -7.66 -1.85 -5.75
N LEU A 17 -6.92 -0.93 -5.16
CA LEU A 17 -5.56 -1.11 -4.68
C LEU A 17 -5.57 -1.15 -3.16
N PHE A 18 -4.72 -1.99 -2.59
CA PHE A 18 -4.69 -2.23 -1.16
C PHE A 18 -3.31 -1.95 -0.57
N ARG A 19 -3.27 -1.24 0.55
CA ARG A 19 -2.04 -1.01 1.32
C ARG A 19 -2.31 -1.16 2.81
N ARG A 20 -1.48 -1.95 3.47
CA ARG A 20 -1.48 -2.09 4.93
C ARG A 20 -0.49 -1.07 5.51
N GLU A 21 -0.94 -0.27 6.47
CA GLU A 21 -0.15 0.83 7.02
C GLU A 21 -0.49 1.05 8.51
N GLY A 22 0.50 1.52 9.27
CA GLY A 22 0.33 1.85 10.69
C GLY A 22 -0.28 3.24 10.94
N THR A 23 -0.18 4.13 9.97
CA THR A 23 -0.72 5.49 10.03
C THR A 23 -2.24 5.47 10.18
N PRO A 24 -2.83 6.25 11.11
CA PRO A 24 -4.27 6.31 11.31
C PRO A 24 -5.06 6.89 10.11
N PRO A 25 -6.34 6.49 9.93
CA PRO A 25 -7.16 6.92 8.80
C PRO A 25 -7.32 8.43 8.70
N GLU A 26 -7.48 9.12 9.82
CA GLU A 26 -7.63 10.59 9.83
C GLU A 26 -6.44 11.29 9.17
N GLN A 27 -5.23 10.77 9.36
CA GLN A 27 -4.04 11.33 8.75
C GLN A 27 -3.91 10.91 7.28
N VAL A 28 -4.16 9.64 6.95
CA VAL A 28 -4.07 9.17 5.56
C VAL A 28 -5.13 9.83 4.67
N PHE A 29 -6.36 10.04 5.18
CA PHE A 29 -7.43 10.70 4.43
C PHE A 29 -7.12 12.18 4.20
N ALA A 30 -6.43 12.84 5.13
CA ALA A 30 -6.04 14.25 4.99
C ALA A 30 -4.80 14.44 4.09
N GLU A 31 -3.78 13.60 4.27
CA GLU A 31 -2.45 13.83 3.67
C GLU A 31 -2.16 12.94 2.46
N GLY A 32 -2.90 11.84 2.31
CA GLY A 32 -2.60 10.79 1.36
C GLY A 32 -1.38 9.94 1.75
N PHE A 33 -0.89 9.17 0.78
CA PHE A 33 0.35 8.42 0.90
C PHE A 33 1.48 9.16 0.19
N ARG A 34 2.55 9.46 0.92
CA ARG A 34 3.73 10.14 0.36
C ARG A 34 4.88 9.16 0.13
N PRO A 35 5.66 9.34 -0.94
CA PRO A 35 6.90 8.60 -1.13
C PRO A 35 7.91 8.94 -0.03
N GLY A 36 8.85 8.02 0.22
CA GLY A 36 9.92 8.25 1.21
C GLY A 36 10.99 9.23 0.72
N GLY A 37 11.14 9.37 -0.60
CA GLY A 37 12.08 10.30 -1.23
C GLY A 37 11.76 10.53 -2.70
N ASP A 38 12.80 10.77 -3.51
CA ASP A 38 12.73 11.16 -4.91
C ASP A 38 13.49 10.22 -5.87
N GLU A 39 13.95 9.06 -5.39
CA GLU A 39 14.67 8.08 -6.21
C GLU A 39 13.73 7.16 -7.00
N PHE A 40 13.86 7.17 -8.33
CA PHE A 40 13.03 6.39 -9.26
C PHE A 40 13.59 4.99 -9.58
N GLY A 41 14.51 4.48 -8.77
CA GLY A 41 15.09 3.14 -8.96
C GLY A 41 14.12 2.02 -8.60
N LEU A 42 13.51 1.36 -9.59
CA LEU A 42 12.61 0.22 -9.36
C LEU A 42 13.29 -0.90 -8.57
N ASP A 43 14.52 -1.25 -8.93
CA ASP A 43 15.29 -2.31 -8.27
C ASP A 43 15.61 -1.95 -6.81
N HIS A 44 15.90 -0.66 -6.55
CA HIS A 44 16.14 -0.16 -5.19
C HIS A 44 14.87 -0.23 -4.33
N HIS A 45 13.71 0.07 -4.93
CA HIS A 45 12.43 0.00 -4.25
C HIS A 45 12.04 -1.45 -3.93
N VAL A 46 12.07 -2.33 -4.92
CA VAL A 46 11.52 -3.70 -4.84
C VAL A 46 12.48 -4.67 -4.16
N MET A 47 13.78 -4.62 -4.48
CA MET A 47 14.75 -5.63 -4.01
C MET A 47 15.51 -5.20 -2.77
N LEU A 48 15.88 -3.92 -2.67
CA LEU A 48 16.72 -3.44 -1.57
C LEU A 48 15.89 -2.93 -0.37
N GLY A 49 14.56 -2.90 -0.50
CA GLY A 49 13.67 -2.40 0.55
C GLY A 49 13.97 -0.95 0.95
N GLN A 50 14.61 -0.16 0.08
CA GLN A 50 14.97 1.22 0.35
C GLN A 50 13.79 2.18 0.13
N VAL A 51 12.64 1.83 0.71
CA VAL A 51 11.40 2.63 0.62
C VAL A 51 11.58 4.06 1.13
N GLY A 52 12.47 4.27 2.11
CA GLY A 52 12.74 5.59 2.70
C GLY A 52 13.44 6.60 1.79
N ARG A 53 13.88 6.22 0.58
CA ARG A 53 14.44 7.15 -0.43
C ARG A 53 13.67 7.13 -1.75
N SER A 54 12.70 6.23 -1.86
CA SER A 54 12.05 5.96 -3.12
C SER A 54 10.96 6.98 -3.44
N ALA A 55 10.87 7.36 -4.72
CA ALA A 55 9.78 8.15 -5.30
C ALA A 55 8.46 7.37 -5.46
N PHE A 56 8.44 6.07 -5.13
CA PHE A 56 7.27 5.22 -5.29
C PHE A 56 6.58 4.93 -3.94
N VAL A 57 5.26 4.81 -4.00
CA VAL A 57 4.45 4.17 -2.97
C VAL A 57 3.90 2.85 -3.52
N SER A 58 4.09 1.77 -2.77
CA SER A 58 3.67 0.43 -3.17
C SER A 58 2.26 0.10 -2.69
N PHE A 59 1.48 -0.51 -3.57
CA PHE A 59 0.16 -1.06 -3.32
C PHE A 59 0.09 -2.49 -3.84
N SER A 60 -0.91 -3.25 -3.38
CA SER A 60 -1.22 -4.57 -3.89
C SER A 60 -2.52 -4.58 -4.68
N LEU A 61 -2.58 -5.41 -5.71
CA LEU A 61 -3.78 -5.62 -6.55
C LEU A 61 -4.86 -6.47 -5.86
N GLY A 62 -4.60 -6.96 -4.65
CA GLY A 62 -5.54 -7.75 -3.85
C GLY A 62 -5.20 -7.70 -2.37
N VAL A 63 -6.15 -8.10 -1.53
CA VAL A 63 -6.03 -8.04 -0.06
C VAL A 63 -5.08 -9.07 0.52
N GLU A 64 -4.78 -10.14 -0.21
CA GLU A 64 -3.97 -11.27 0.26
C GLU A 64 -2.52 -10.82 0.58
N ASN A 65 -1.88 -10.14 -0.36
CA ASN A 65 -0.48 -9.73 -0.26
C ASN A 65 -0.17 -8.74 0.87
N PRO A 66 -0.93 -7.66 1.11
CA PRO A 66 -0.65 -6.75 2.21
C PRO A 66 -0.84 -7.44 3.57
N LEU A 67 -1.67 -8.49 3.67
CA LEU A 67 -1.81 -9.28 4.89
C LEU A 67 -0.62 -10.22 5.15
N LEU A 68 0.13 -10.61 4.10
CA LEU A 68 1.36 -11.39 4.23
C LEU A 68 2.58 -10.55 4.64
N GLN A 69 2.51 -9.22 4.53
CA GLN A 69 3.63 -8.35 4.85
C GLN A 69 3.98 -8.41 6.34
N ARG A 70 5.29 -8.37 6.62
CA ARG A 70 5.76 -8.24 7.99
C ARG A 70 5.20 -6.94 8.58
N PRO A 71 4.80 -6.97 9.86
CA PRO A 71 4.30 -5.78 10.51
C PRO A 71 5.40 -4.72 10.57
N ASP A 72 5.01 -3.46 10.41
CA ASP A 72 5.88 -2.36 10.80
C ASP A 72 6.10 -2.41 12.33
N GLU A 73 7.28 -2.12 12.84
CA GLU A 73 7.52 -2.06 14.28
C GLU A 73 7.08 -0.71 14.87
N ARG A 74 6.75 0.28 14.03
CA ARG A 74 6.55 1.68 14.44
C ARG A 74 5.12 2.10 14.81
N ALA A 75 4.08 1.31 14.51
CA ALA A 75 2.72 1.75 14.85
C ALA A 75 2.32 1.43 16.29
N ALA A 76 1.19 2.01 16.70
CA ALA A 76 0.72 2.00 18.08
C ALA A 76 0.71 0.59 18.68
N THR A 77 1.67 0.36 19.58
CA THR A 77 1.89 -0.93 20.22
C THR A 77 1.38 -0.87 21.66
N VAL A 78 0.35 -1.64 21.96
CA VAL A 78 -0.04 -1.94 23.34
C VAL A 78 0.73 -3.18 23.78
N VAL A 79 1.81 -2.97 24.53
CA VAL A 79 2.58 -4.06 25.14
C VAL A 79 1.76 -4.64 26.29
N ARG A 80 1.37 -5.92 26.21
CA ARG A 80 0.74 -6.63 27.32
C ARG A 80 1.79 -7.19 28.29
N ASP A 81 2.90 -7.70 27.77
CA ASP A 81 4.08 -8.14 28.51
C ASP A 81 5.33 -8.18 27.59
N SER A 82 6.49 -8.56 28.13
CA SER A 82 7.77 -8.64 27.37
C SER A 82 7.76 -9.57 26.15
N ARG A 83 6.75 -10.43 26.00
CA ARG A 83 6.62 -11.41 24.92
C ARG A 83 5.31 -11.28 24.15
N SER A 84 4.41 -10.39 24.53
CA SER A 84 3.08 -10.27 23.91
C SER A 84 2.70 -8.82 23.74
N TRP A 85 2.34 -8.44 22.53
CA TRP A 85 1.87 -7.09 22.22
C TRP A 85 0.74 -7.13 21.20
N VAL A 86 -0.05 -6.05 21.21
CA VAL A 86 -1.13 -5.84 20.25
C VAL A 86 -0.84 -4.57 19.49
N LYS A 87 -1.05 -4.62 18.19
CA LYS A 87 -0.90 -3.49 17.28
C LYS A 87 -2.18 -3.29 16.50
N VAL A 88 -2.53 -2.03 16.26
CA VAL A 88 -3.56 -1.68 15.29
C VAL A 88 -2.87 -1.17 14.04
N GLU A 89 -3.24 -1.73 12.91
CA GLU A 89 -2.91 -1.24 11.58
C GLU A 89 -4.19 -1.14 10.75
N TYR A 90 -4.08 -0.58 9.56
CA TYR A 90 -5.22 -0.36 8.69
C TYR A 90 -4.91 -0.89 7.30
N LEU A 91 -5.88 -1.58 6.70
CA LEU A 91 -5.87 -1.91 5.28
C LEU A 91 -6.66 -0.85 4.53
N TYR A 92 -5.97 -0.04 3.75
CA TYR A 92 -6.57 1.03 2.95
C TYR A 92 -6.99 0.53 1.58
N GLN A 93 -8.21 0.85 1.17
CA GLN A 93 -8.68 0.68 -0.19
C GLN A 93 -8.50 2.00 -0.96
N VAL A 94 -7.82 1.94 -2.10
CA VAL A 94 -7.39 3.09 -2.88
C VAL A 94 -7.72 2.89 -4.35
N PHE A 95 -8.08 3.98 -5.04
CA PHE A 95 -8.29 3.97 -6.49
C PHE A 95 -7.35 4.95 -7.17
N HIS A 96 -6.54 4.47 -8.09
CA HIS A 96 -5.59 5.31 -8.81
C HIS A 96 -5.57 4.93 -10.30
N PRO A 97 -5.59 5.90 -11.23
CA PRO A 97 -5.63 5.62 -12.66
C PRO A 97 -4.30 5.07 -13.19
N ASN A 98 -3.21 5.31 -12.48
CA ASN A 98 -1.85 5.06 -12.99
C ASN A 98 -1.06 4.15 -12.06
N GLY A 99 -0.14 3.37 -12.60
CA GLY A 99 0.86 2.69 -11.80
C GLY A 99 1.78 1.79 -12.61
N LEU A 100 2.91 1.44 -12.04
CA LEU A 100 3.86 0.50 -12.62
C LEU A 100 3.59 -0.90 -12.06
N HIS A 101 3.18 -1.83 -12.92
CA HIS A 101 2.97 -3.22 -12.50
C HIS A 101 4.32 -3.91 -12.33
N VAL A 102 4.64 -4.30 -11.10
CA VAL A 102 5.98 -4.82 -10.77
C VAL A 102 6.24 -6.12 -11.51
N ASP A 103 5.36 -7.12 -11.39
CA ASP A 103 5.59 -8.43 -12.03
C ASP A 103 5.76 -8.34 -13.55
N ALA A 104 4.88 -7.59 -14.23
CA ALA A 104 4.97 -7.40 -15.68
C ALA A 104 6.30 -6.74 -16.06
N THR A 105 6.69 -5.69 -15.33
CA THR A 105 7.97 -4.99 -15.58
C THR A 105 9.17 -5.86 -15.29
N TRP A 106 9.11 -6.70 -14.25
CA TRP A 106 10.17 -7.63 -13.86
C TRP A 106 10.35 -8.73 -14.90
N HIS A 107 9.23 -9.30 -15.36
CA HIS A 107 9.20 -10.34 -16.37
C HIS A 107 9.70 -9.84 -17.73
N GLU A 108 9.26 -8.65 -18.18
CA GLU A 108 9.73 -8.01 -19.43
C GLU A 108 11.26 -7.83 -19.46
N ARG A 109 11.89 -7.66 -18.30
CA ARG A 109 13.35 -7.52 -18.17
C ARG A 109 14.11 -8.85 -18.14
N GLY A 110 13.41 -9.99 -18.24
CA GLY A 110 14.02 -11.31 -18.20
C GLY A 110 14.62 -11.67 -16.83
N LEU A 111 14.15 -11.04 -15.75
CA LEU A 111 14.66 -11.26 -14.41
C LEU A 111 14.00 -12.48 -13.74
N PRO A 112 14.68 -13.12 -12.77
CA PRO A 112 14.11 -14.25 -12.03
C PRO A 112 12.84 -13.86 -11.26
N PRO A 113 11.96 -14.84 -10.95
CA PRO A 113 10.70 -14.57 -10.26
C PRO A 113 10.91 -13.83 -8.93
N LEU A 114 10.03 -12.85 -8.68
CA LEU A 114 10.03 -12.11 -7.42
C LEU A 114 9.65 -13.00 -6.23
N PRO A 115 10.13 -12.67 -5.01
CA PRO A 115 9.60 -13.21 -3.77
C PRO A 115 8.08 -13.06 -3.69
N ALA A 116 7.39 -13.97 -3.00
CA ALA A 116 5.92 -14.02 -3.00
C ALA A 116 5.30 -12.71 -2.47
N GLU A 117 5.93 -12.09 -1.47
CA GLU A 117 5.54 -10.82 -0.85
C GLU A 117 5.71 -9.60 -1.78
N GLN A 118 6.51 -9.73 -2.84
CA GLN A 118 6.72 -8.68 -3.84
C GLN A 118 5.83 -8.83 -5.08
N ARG A 119 5.13 -9.96 -5.21
CA ARG A 119 4.23 -10.20 -6.35
C ARG A 119 2.93 -9.42 -6.21
N GLY A 120 2.25 -9.19 -7.32
CA GLY A 120 0.97 -8.48 -7.37
C GLY A 120 1.05 -7.03 -6.90
N GLN A 121 2.24 -6.43 -6.94
CA GLN A 121 2.46 -5.05 -6.54
C GLN A 121 2.27 -4.08 -7.71
N LEU A 122 1.67 -2.94 -7.38
CA LEU A 122 1.58 -1.75 -8.22
C LEU A 122 2.33 -0.61 -7.52
N LEU A 123 3.27 0.02 -8.22
CA LEU A 123 3.99 1.18 -7.69
C LEU A 123 3.40 2.46 -8.27
N ILE A 124 3.11 3.43 -7.40
CA ILE A 124 2.62 4.74 -7.78
C ILE A 124 3.71 5.78 -7.53
N PRO A 125 4.25 6.42 -8.60
CA PRO A 125 5.23 7.49 -8.44
C PRO A 125 4.58 8.76 -7.89
N GLY A 126 5.27 9.46 -6.98
CA GLY A 126 4.82 10.75 -6.44
C GLY A 126 3.78 10.64 -5.32
N GLY A 127 3.30 9.43 -5.01
CA GLY A 127 2.34 9.19 -3.95
C GLY A 127 0.89 9.20 -4.42
N VAL A 128 -0.03 9.21 -3.45
CA VAL A 128 -1.48 9.14 -3.68
C VAL A 128 -2.17 10.18 -2.81
N PRO A 129 -2.93 11.13 -3.37
CA PRO A 129 -3.76 12.06 -2.59
C PRO A 129 -4.80 11.34 -1.71
N GLY A 130 -5.10 11.92 -0.56
CA GLY A 130 -6.12 11.38 0.36
C GLY A 130 -7.51 11.23 -0.26
N ALA A 131 -7.86 12.11 -1.21
CA ALA A 131 -9.12 12.06 -1.97
C ALA A 131 -9.31 10.79 -2.82
N LEU A 132 -8.23 10.01 -3.02
CA LEU A 132 -8.25 8.73 -3.75
C LEU A 132 -8.33 7.50 -2.83
N VAL A 133 -8.29 7.72 -1.52
CA VAL A 133 -8.45 6.69 -0.50
C VAL A 133 -9.93 6.59 -0.16
N LYS A 134 -10.55 5.44 -0.40
CA LYS A 134 -12.00 5.28 -0.23
C LYS A 134 -12.37 4.96 1.22
N GLU A 135 -11.66 4.02 1.83
CA GLU A 135 -11.95 3.54 3.17
C GLU A 135 -10.73 2.86 3.79
N ALA A 136 -10.79 2.67 5.11
CA ALA A 136 -9.81 1.92 5.88
C ALA A 136 -10.49 0.78 6.63
N ILE A 137 -9.87 -0.40 6.62
CA ILE A 137 -10.33 -1.57 7.38
C ILE A 137 -9.39 -1.76 8.57
N PRO A 138 -9.86 -1.61 9.82
CA PRO A 138 -9.01 -1.83 10.98
C PRO A 138 -8.57 -3.29 11.08
N LEU A 139 -7.28 -3.48 11.34
CA LEU A 139 -6.63 -4.76 11.57
C LEU A 139 -6.11 -4.80 13.01
N LEU A 140 -6.65 -5.71 13.83
CA LEU A 140 -6.04 -6.04 15.11
C LEU A 140 -4.99 -7.12 14.90
N LEU A 141 -3.76 -6.82 15.25
CA LEU A 141 -2.64 -7.71 15.11
C LEU A 141 -2.12 -8.05 16.50
N ALA A 142 -2.34 -9.28 16.94
CA ALA A 142 -1.83 -9.78 18.20
C ALA A 142 -0.58 -10.61 17.97
N TYR A 143 0.45 -10.30 18.74
CA TYR A 143 1.76 -10.94 18.66
C TYR A 143 2.08 -11.66 19.95
N ARG A 144 2.73 -12.81 19.78
CA ARG A 144 3.34 -13.54 20.89
C ARG A 144 4.66 -14.14 20.45
N LEU A 145 5.71 -13.87 21.21
CA LEU A 145 6.97 -14.60 21.12
C LEU A 145 6.84 -15.91 21.87
N ASP A 146 7.28 -16.99 21.22
CA ASP A 146 7.43 -18.28 21.86
C ASP A 146 8.68 -18.33 22.76
N GLU A 147 8.95 -19.48 23.34
CA GLU A 147 10.11 -19.66 24.23
C GLU A 147 11.47 -19.56 23.53
N TYR A 148 11.50 -19.65 22.20
CA TYR A 148 12.68 -19.54 21.35
C TYR A 148 12.78 -18.17 20.64
N GLY A 149 11.79 -17.30 20.82
CA GLY A 149 11.73 -15.97 20.19
C GLY A 149 11.08 -15.96 18.79
N TYR A 150 10.37 -17.01 18.39
CA TYR A 150 9.57 -16.99 17.16
C TYR A 150 8.27 -16.21 17.34
N LEU A 151 7.93 -15.40 16.34
CA LEU A 151 6.76 -14.54 16.33
C LEU A 151 5.52 -15.30 15.83
N TYR A 152 4.52 -15.45 16.69
CA TYR A 152 3.17 -15.82 16.29
C TYR A 152 2.35 -14.57 16.03
N LEU A 153 1.75 -14.47 14.84
CA LEU A 153 0.79 -13.43 14.48
C LEU A 153 -0.62 -14.03 14.45
N HIS A 154 -1.51 -13.45 15.25
CA HIS A 154 -2.95 -13.65 15.10
C HIS A 154 -3.55 -12.33 14.62
N SER A 155 -4.08 -12.33 13.40
CA SER A 155 -4.79 -11.17 12.85
C SER A 155 -6.29 -11.37 12.96
N LYS A 156 -7.00 -10.30 13.31
CA LYS A 156 -8.46 -10.24 13.20
C LYS A 156 -8.83 -8.95 12.48
N THR A 157 -9.49 -9.09 11.35
CA THR A 157 -10.18 -7.99 10.66
C THR A 157 -11.49 -7.70 11.38
N PHE A 158 -11.79 -6.43 11.58
CA PHE A 158 -13.15 -6.04 11.99
C PHE A 158 -14.05 -5.98 10.75
N LYS A 159 -15.35 -6.22 10.93
CA LYS A 159 -16.33 -6.13 9.83
C LYS A 159 -16.62 -4.69 9.43
N ASP A 160 -16.40 -3.75 10.34
CA ASP A 160 -16.71 -2.34 10.14
C ASP A 160 -15.55 -1.67 9.41
N THR A 161 -15.85 -0.98 8.32
CA THR A 161 -14.91 -0.11 7.61
C THR A 161 -15.06 1.33 8.12
N ILE A 162 -13.98 2.10 7.99
CA ILE A 162 -13.96 3.54 8.27
C ILE A 162 -14.02 4.25 6.90
N PRO A 163 -15.17 4.83 6.51
CA PRO A 163 -15.30 5.51 5.23
C PRO A 163 -14.52 6.82 5.22
N ASN A 164 -13.98 7.19 4.05
CA ASN A 164 -13.43 8.52 3.82
C ASN A 164 -14.49 9.44 3.20
N GLU A 165 -15.05 10.34 3.99
CA GLU A 165 -16.02 11.34 3.52
C GLU A 165 -15.43 12.32 2.49
N ALA A 166 -14.10 12.44 2.40
CA ALA A 166 -13.39 13.25 1.42
C ALA A 166 -13.00 12.46 0.14
N PHE A 167 -13.52 11.23 -0.05
CA PHE A 167 -13.27 10.47 -1.27
C PHE A 167 -13.94 11.15 -2.48
N ALA A 168 -13.13 11.79 -3.31
CA ALA A 168 -13.55 12.62 -4.44
C ALA A 168 -12.60 12.40 -5.64
N PRO A 169 -12.63 11.21 -6.27
CA PRO A 169 -11.67 10.84 -7.30
C PRO A 169 -11.74 11.69 -8.58
N ASP A 170 -12.89 12.31 -8.84
CA ASP A 170 -13.10 13.17 -10.01
C ASP A 170 -12.59 14.60 -9.80
N GLU A 171 -12.27 14.99 -8.56
CA GLU A 171 -11.81 16.34 -8.20
C GLU A 171 -10.28 16.46 -8.11
N VAL A 172 -9.56 15.35 -8.32
CA VAL A 172 -8.09 15.34 -8.27
C VAL A 172 -7.54 15.90 -9.59
N GLU A 173 -6.87 17.05 -9.52
CA GLU A 173 -6.13 17.60 -10.65
C GLU A 173 -4.87 16.76 -10.93
N TRP A 174 -4.89 16.06 -12.04
CA TRP A 174 -3.75 15.30 -12.52
C TRP A 174 -2.77 16.23 -13.23
N VAL A 175 -1.65 16.56 -12.58
CA VAL A 175 -0.54 17.24 -13.24
C VAL A 175 0.12 16.28 -14.23
N GLY A 176 -0.40 16.25 -15.45
CA GLY A 176 0.22 15.56 -16.59
C GLY A 176 -0.71 14.71 -17.44
N SER A 177 -1.47 15.33 -18.35
CA SER A 177 -1.95 14.66 -19.58
C SER A 177 -2.18 15.57 -20.79
N THR A 178 -1.81 16.86 -20.75
CA THR A 178 -1.86 17.78 -21.92
C THR A 178 -0.50 17.93 -22.63
N GLY A 179 0.33 16.89 -22.59
CA GLY A 179 1.70 16.91 -23.16
C GLY A 179 2.02 15.86 -24.21
N ALA A 180 1.11 14.96 -24.57
CA ALA A 180 1.29 14.11 -25.76
C ALA A 180 0.84 14.91 -26.99
N GLN A 181 1.71 15.81 -27.47
CA GLN A 181 1.58 16.38 -28.80
C GLN A 181 1.69 15.24 -29.84
N LYS A 182 0.70 15.25 -30.73
CA LYS A 182 0.58 14.63 -32.07
C LYS A 182 1.69 13.69 -32.54
#